data_AF-A0A536AGP9-F1
#
_entry.id   AF-A0A536AGP9-F1
#
_cell.length_a   1.000
_cell.length_b   1.000
_cell.length_c   1.000
_cell.angle_alpha   90.00
_cell.angle_beta   90.00
_cell.angle_gamma   90.00
#
_symmetry.space_group_name_H-M   'P 1'
#
loop_
_entity.id
_entity.type
_entity.pdbx_description
1 polymer ?
#
loop_
_entity_poly.entity_id
_entity_poly.type
_entity_poly.pdbx_seq_one_letter_code
_entity_poly.pdbx_strand_id
1 'polypeptide(L)'
;DTEVLSLSTPNVYFVEGKLQAEVARLANDAYAELAAKHRGRFLGFASIPMDDPDAALLELRRAIDELHMQGVVVLSNIRGRALADPVYRPFFEEADRRKVCVFVHPMIPAAAEAFTEYVLGPIVGFPFDTTLAIAKLCFAGVFKQLPNIRWLVGHAGGAIPYLMERMDSGWRDFAECRVNIDEPPSFYLKKLYYDTVTFSPHNLRMLRDIVGADHMAMGSDYPHLLGSIEKAVSSIEGMDFSAAEKGRIQSGTALSIMNNVPQTARR
;
A
#
# COMPACT_ATOMS: atom_id res chain seq x y z
N ASP A 1 -11.62 -7.96 15.07
CA ASP A 1 -10.82 -7.65 16.28
C ASP A 1 -10.21 -6.26 16.25
N THR A 2 -9.36 -5.93 15.27
CA THR A 2 -8.75 -4.60 15.11
C THR A 2 -8.78 -4.15 13.64
N GLU A 3 -8.98 -2.86 13.40
CA GLU A 3 -8.91 -2.23 12.07
C GLU A 3 -7.75 -1.24 12.02
N VAL A 4 -6.97 -1.27 10.94
CA VAL A 4 -5.93 -0.27 10.65
C VAL A 4 -6.49 0.70 9.62
N LEU A 5 -6.85 1.89 10.08
CA LEU A 5 -7.54 2.89 9.29
C LEU A 5 -6.56 3.68 8.42
N SER A 6 -7.06 4.22 7.32
CA SER A 6 -6.32 5.17 6.49
C SER A 6 -7.30 6.17 5.86
N LEU A 7 -6.82 7.38 5.58
CA LEU A 7 -7.66 8.38 4.93
C LEU A 7 -7.86 8.01 3.46
N SER A 8 -9.12 7.88 3.06
CA SER A 8 -9.52 7.47 1.71
C SER A 8 -9.04 8.47 0.64
N THR A 9 -8.88 7.98 -0.59
CA THR A 9 -8.59 8.77 -1.79
C THR A 9 -9.60 9.92 -1.96
N PRO A 10 -9.17 11.16 -2.24
CA PRO A 10 -7.85 11.61 -2.69
C PRO A 10 -6.84 11.88 -1.56
N ASN A 11 -7.05 11.33 -0.37
CA ASN A 11 -6.25 11.54 0.83
C ASN A 11 -6.14 13.06 1.11
N VAL A 12 -4.95 13.60 1.40
CA VAL A 12 -4.75 15.04 1.62
C VAL A 12 -4.55 15.85 0.33
N TYR A 13 -4.49 15.19 -0.83
CA TYR A 13 -4.06 15.80 -2.10
C TYR A 13 -5.14 16.63 -2.81
N PHE A 14 -6.32 16.81 -2.19
CA PHE A 14 -7.36 17.74 -2.67
C PHE A 14 -7.06 19.21 -2.33
N VAL A 15 -6.06 19.45 -1.47
CA VAL A 15 -5.50 20.77 -1.15
C VAL A 15 -4.01 20.82 -1.48
N GLU A 16 -3.46 22.03 -1.57
CA GLU A 16 -2.09 22.28 -2.01
C GLU A 16 -1.22 22.93 -0.93
N GLY A 17 0.09 22.72 -1.04
CA GLY A 17 1.11 23.42 -0.24
C GLY A 17 0.90 23.28 1.26
N LYS A 18 0.99 24.39 1.99
CA LYS A 18 0.92 24.38 3.47
C LYS A 18 -0.40 23.82 4.01
N LEU A 19 -1.51 24.01 3.28
CA LEU A 19 -2.82 23.49 3.71
C LEU A 19 -2.84 21.96 3.71
N GLN A 20 -2.07 21.32 2.84
CA GLN A 20 -1.93 19.86 2.82
C GLN A 20 -1.33 19.34 4.13
N ALA A 21 -0.31 20.02 4.67
CA ALA A 21 0.29 19.66 5.95
C ALA A 21 -0.68 19.86 7.12
N GLU A 22 -1.49 20.92 7.11
CA GLU A 22 -2.51 21.17 8.13
C GLU A 22 -3.60 20.07 8.12
N VAL A 23 -4.09 19.70 6.93
CA VAL A 23 -5.08 18.62 6.78
C VAL A 23 -4.50 17.26 7.18
N ALA A 24 -3.25 16.98 6.79
CA ALA A 24 -2.57 15.74 7.20
C ALA A 24 -2.47 15.64 8.72
N ARG A 25 -2.06 16.72 9.39
CA ARG A 25 -1.97 16.76 10.85
C ARG A 25 -3.32 16.53 11.50
N LEU A 26 -4.36 17.22 11.03
CA LEU A 26 -5.72 17.07 11.56
C LEU A 26 -6.23 15.63 11.44
N ALA A 27 -6.07 15.01 10.25
CA ALA A 27 -6.49 13.63 10.03
C ALA A 27 -5.69 12.65 10.90
N ASN A 28 -4.38 12.85 11.00
CA ASN A 28 -3.51 11.97 11.77
C ASN A 28 -3.79 12.07 13.28
N ASP A 29 -4.01 13.29 13.80
CA ASP A 29 -4.37 13.51 15.19
C ASP A 29 -5.72 12.85 15.51
N ALA A 30 -6.72 12.98 14.62
CA ALA A 30 -8.01 12.32 14.79
C ALA A 30 -7.90 10.78 14.84
N TYR A 31 -7.04 10.17 14.01
CA TYR A 31 -6.79 8.73 14.10
C TYR A 31 -6.08 8.32 15.39
N ALA A 32 -5.11 9.10 15.84
CA ALA A 32 -4.42 8.85 17.12
C ALA A 32 -5.39 8.96 18.31
N GLU A 33 -6.26 9.99 18.32
CA GLU A 33 -7.32 10.14 19.32
C GLU A 33 -8.32 8.98 19.30
N LEU A 34 -8.75 8.55 18.11
CA LEU A 34 -9.66 7.42 17.96
C LEU A 34 -9.04 6.12 18.49
N ALA A 35 -7.78 5.85 18.15
CA ALA A 35 -7.03 4.69 18.63
C ALA A 35 -6.86 4.72 20.15
N ALA A 36 -6.59 5.90 20.73
CA ALA A 36 -6.48 6.08 22.17
C ALA A 36 -7.81 5.87 22.89
N LYS A 37 -8.92 6.33 22.31
CA LYS A 37 -10.28 6.21 22.85
C LYS A 37 -10.80 4.77 22.79
N HIS A 38 -10.47 4.03 21.73
CA HIS A 38 -10.95 2.66 21.49
C HIS A 38 -9.77 1.68 21.40
N ARG A 39 -9.03 1.57 22.52
CA ARG A 39 -7.82 0.75 22.60
C ARG A 39 -8.06 -0.68 22.12
N GLY A 40 -7.20 -1.14 21.22
CA GLY A 40 -7.25 -2.49 20.63
C GLY A 40 -8.27 -2.65 19.49
N ARG A 41 -9.06 -1.62 19.16
CA ARG A 41 -10.05 -1.68 18.07
C ARG A 41 -9.61 -0.93 16.82
N PHE A 42 -8.97 0.23 16.99
CA PHE A 42 -8.52 1.06 15.87
C PHE A 42 -7.03 1.38 15.98
N LEU A 43 -6.39 1.36 14.82
CA LEU A 43 -5.00 1.72 14.53
C LEU A 43 -5.01 2.60 13.26
N GLY A 44 -3.86 3.18 12.88
CA GLY A 44 -3.83 4.14 11.77
C GLY A 44 -2.55 4.09 10.94
N PHE A 45 -2.74 4.21 9.62
CA PHE A 45 -1.71 4.65 8.68
C PHE A 45 -1.79 6.17 8.52
N ALA A 46 -0.64 6.83 8.63
CA ALA A 46 -0.57 8.29 8.54
C ALA A 46 -0.74 8.77 7.10
N SER A 47 -1.53 9.81 6.91
CA SER A 47 -1.52 10.63 5.70
C SER A 47 -0.28 11.52 5.69
N ILE A 48 0.40 11.61 4.54
CA ILE A 48 1.63 12.40 4.38
C ILE A 48 1.41 13.52 3.34
N PRO A 49 1.80 14.77 3.66
CA PRO A 49 1.68 15.88 2.73
C PRO A 49 2.83 15.88 1.69
N MET A 50 2.71 15.04 0.68
CA MET A 50 3.76 14.82 -0.33
C MET A 50 4.04 16.01 -1.28
N ASP A 51 3.23 17.06 -1.31
CA ASP A 51 3.49 18.27 -2.13
C ASP A 51 4.76 19.02 -1.69
N ASP A 52 5.09 18.94 -0.40
CA ASP A 52 6.24 19.60 0.22
C ASP A 52 7.14 18.55 0.88
N PRO A 53 8.33 18.27 0.30
CA PRO A 53 9.25 17.26 0.84
C PRO A 53 9.64 17.47 2.30
N ASP A 54 9.81 18.73 2.74
CA ASP A 54 10.19 19.03 4.12
C ASP A 54 9.02 18.77 5.07
N ALA A 55 7.80 19.16 4.66
CA ALA A 55 6.59 18.86 5.41
C ALA A 55 6.32 17.35 5.49
N ALA A 56 6.55 16.61 4.40
CA ALA A 56 6.41 15.17 4.34
C ALA A 56 7.35 14.46 5.34
N LEU A 57 8.62 14.89 5.39
CA LEU A 57 9.61 14.36 6.33
C LEU A 57 9.30 14.73 7.79
N LEU A 58 8.81 15.94 8.04
CA LEU A 58 8.36 16.35 9.37
C LEU A 58 7.18 15.50 9.85
N GLU A 59 6.17 15.33 9.00
CA GLU A 59 4.97 14.56 9.37
C GLU A 59 5.25 13.06 9.47
N LEU A 60 6.14 12.50 8.64
CA LEU A 60 6.61 11.12 8.78
C LEU A 60 7.20 10.86 10.17
N ARG A 61 8.08 11.75 10.63
CA ARG A 61 8.71 11.63 11.96
C ARG A 61 7.66 11.72 13.06
N ARG A 62 6.80 12.73 13.00
CA ARG A 62 5.73 12.92 13.99
C ARG A 62 4.80 11.72 14.06
N ALA A 63 4.35 11.21 12.91
CA ALA A 63 3.43 10.08 12.84
C ALA A 63 4.01 8.81 13.45
N ILE A 64 5.28 8.51 13.20
CA ILE A 64 5.93 7.29 13.69
C ILE A 64 6.38 7.45 15.15
N ASP A 65 6.99 8.58 15.51
CA ASP A 65 7.69 8.76 16.78
C ASP A 65 6.77 9.29 17.89
N GLU A 66 5.81 10.16 17.55
CA GLU A 66 4.94 10.83 18.53
C GLU A 66 3.53 10.24 18.55
N LEU A 67 2.93 10.01 17.37
CA LEU A 67 1.58 9.44 17.27
C LEU A 67 1.55 7.91 17.31
N HIS A 68 2.71 7.27 17.24
CA HIS A 68 2.86 5.82 17.23
C HIS A 68 1.98 5.12 16.19
N MET A 69 1.89 5.69 14.98
CA MET A 69 1.15 5.11 13.88
C MET A 69 1.81 3.84 13.34
N GLN A 70 1.02 3.00 12.70
CA GLN A 70 1.44 1.66 12.26
C GLN A 70 2.24 1.69 10.95
N GLY A 71 2.24 2.84 10.27
CA GLY A 71 2.97 3.13 9.06
C GLY A 71 2.42 4.40 8.42
N VAL A 72 2.59 4.52 7.11
CA VAL A 72 2.05 5.63 6.32
C VAL A 72 1.27 5.11 5.12
N VAL A 73 0.31 5.90 4.64
CA VAL A 73 -0.38 5.67 3.37
C VAL A 73 0.08 6.71 2.34
N VAL A 74 0.48 6.24 1.16
CA VAL A 74 0.70 7.06 -0.03
C VAL A 74 -0.22 6.57 -1.14
N LEU A 75 -0.58 7.45 -2.06
CA LEU A 75 -1.41 7.05 -3.20
C LEU A 75 -0.55 6.72 -4.44
N SER A 76 -1.07 5.90 -5.35
CA SER A 76 -0.36 5.42 -6.55
C SER A 76 0.19 6.53 -7.47
N ASN A 77 -0.41 7.72 -7.41
CA ASN A 77 0.19 8.95 -7.91
C ASN A 77 -0.19 10.12 -7.01
N ILE A 78 0.61 11.19 -7.06
CA ILE A 78 0.33 12.45 -6.36
C ILE A 78 0.05 13.50 -7.43
N ARG A 79 -1.24 13.81 -7.65
CA ARG A 79 -1.70 14.76 -8.67
C ARG A 79 -1.14 14.48 -10.08
N GLY A 80 -1.14 13.20 -10.46
CA GLY A 80 -0.60 12.73 -11.73
C GLY A 80 0.92 12.49 -11.75
N ARG A 81 1.66 12.96 -10.74
CA ARG A 81 3.10 12.69 -10.60
C ARG A 81 3.32 11.28 -10.05
N ALA A 82 4.19 10.52 -10.70
CA ALA A 82 4.50 9.15 -10.29
C ALA A 82 5.28 9.11 -8.97
N LEU A 83 5.08 8.07 -8.17
CA LEU A 83 5.85 7.86 -6.93
C LEU A 83 7.35 7.68 -7.16
N ALA A 84 7.76 7.24 -8.35
CA ALA A 84 9.17 7.12 -8.73
C ALA A 84 9.84 8.47 -9.10
N ASP A 85 9.11 9.58 -9.05
CA ASP A 85 9.67 10.91 -9.33
C ASP A 85 10.76 11.27 -8.30
N PRO A 86 11.92 11.81 -8.73
CA PRO A 86 13.01 12.16 -7.83
C PRO A 86 12.64 13.10 -6.68
N VAL A 87 11.57 13.90 -6.82
CA VAL A 87 11.10 14.80 -5.75
C VAL A 87 10.71 14.02 -4.48
N TYR A 88 10.23 12.78 -4.61
CA TYR A 88 9.81 11.94 -3.48
C TYR A 88 10.94 11.09 -2.91
N ARG A 89 12.12 11.12 -3.53
CA ARG A 89 13.27 10.30 -3.12
C ARG A 89 13.68 10.52 -1.66
N PRO A 90 13.82 11.77 -1.15
CA PRO A 90 14.20 11.98 0.25
C PRO A 90 13.21 11.38 1.25
N PHE A 91 11.91 11.44 0.95
CA PHE A 91 10.87 10.82 1.77
C PHE A 91 11.05 9.31 1.84
N PHE A 92 11.23 8.65 0.69
CA PHE A 92 11.41 7.20 0.67
C PHE A 92 12.74 6.77 1.29
N GLU A 93 13.82 7.55 1.17
CA GLU A 93 15.08 7.28 1.87
C GLU A 93 14.93 7.29 3.40
N GLU A 94 14.17 8.27 3.94
CA GLU A 94 13.90 8.31 5.37
C GLU A 94 12.95 7.17 5.80
N ALA A 95 11.95 6.84 4.96
CA ALA A 95 11.10 5.68 5.18
C ALA A 95 11.91 4.37 5.21
N ASP A 96 12.89 4.21 4.32
CA ASP A 96 13.79 3.05 4.29
C ASP A 96 14.64 2.96 5.56
N ARG A 97 15.30 4.06 5.93
CA ARG A 97 16.14 4.14 7.13
C ARG A 97 15.37 3.73 8.38
N ARG A 98 14.09 4.09 8.45
CA ARG A 98 13.16 3.78 9.56
C ARG A 98 12.40 2.46 9.37
N LYS A 99 12.62 1.76 8.26
CA LYS A 99 11.93 0.52 7.86
C LYS A 99 10.42 0.69 7.84
N VAL A 100 9.89 1.81 7.37
CA VAL A 100 8.46 2.14 7.51
C VAL A 100 7.58 1.19 6.71
N CYS A 101 6.43 0.82 7.27
CA CYS A 101 5.35 0.21 6.52
C CYS A 101 4.67 1.26 5.64
N VAL A 102 4.81 1.14 4.33
CA VAL A 102 4.22 2.06 3.35
C VAL A 102 3.08 1.35 2.65
N PHE A 103 1.85 1.74 2.94
CA PHE A 103 0.67 1.29 2.24
C PHE A 103 0.46 2.12 0.97
N VAL A 104 0.50 1.48 -0.19
CA VAL A 104 0.23 2.10 -1.49
C VAL A 104 -1.23 1.82 -1.84
N HIS A 105 -2.07 2.85 -1.73
CA HIS A 105 -3.49 2.81 -2.08
C HIS A 105 -3.71 3.47 -3.46
N PRO A 106 -4.71 3.08 -4.26
CA PRO A 106 -4.96 3.73 -5.55
C PRO A 106 -5.34 5.21 -5.41
N MET A 107 -4.91 6.01 -6.39
CA MET A 107 -5.38 7.34 -6.71
C MET A 107 -6.26 7.29 -7.98
N ILE A 108 -6.98 8.37 -8.24
CA ILE A 108 -7.54 8.62 -9.57
C ILE A 108 -6.40 8.56 -10.60
N PRO A 109 -6.52 7.77 -11.68
CA PRO A 109 -5.47 7.67 -12.69
C PRO A 109 -5.11 9.03 -13.29
N ALA A 110 -3.84 9.24 -13.61
CA ALA A 110 -3.40 10.49 -14.25
C ALA A 110 -4.16 10.76 -15.59
N ALA A 111 -4.51 9.69 -16.31
CA ALA A 111 -5.34 9.73 -17.52
C ALA A 111 -6.81 9.35 -17.22
N ALA A 112 -7.45 10.09 -16.29
CA ALA A 112 -8.76 9.75 -15.74
C ALA A 112 -9.91 9.77 -16.77
N GLU A 113 -9.80 10.58 -17.83
CA GLU A 113 -10.88 10.83 -18.79
C GLU A 113 -11.41 9.54 -19.43
N ALA A 114 -10.52 8.58 -19.70
CA ALA A 114 -10.84 7.28 -20.29
C ALA A 114 -11.67 6.35 -19.40
N PHE A 115 -11.87 6.70 -18.12
CA PHE A 115 -12.54 5.86 -17.12
C PHE A 115 -13.83 6.49 -16.56
N THR A 116 -14.37 7.52 -17.21
CA THR A 116 -15.50 8.31 -16.70
C THR A 116 -16.86 7.61 -16.85
N GLU A 117 -16.98 6.65 -17.75
CA GLU A 117 -18.20 5.88 -17.99
C GLU A 117 -18.28 4.64 -17.07
N TYR A 118 -19.49 4.14 -16.81
CA TYR A 118 -19.78 2.90 -16.07
C TYR A 118 -19.07 2.74 -14.70
N VAL A 119 -18.65 3.85 -14.08
CA VAL A 119 -17.85 3.83 -12.84
C VAL A 119 -16.52 3.08 -13.04
N LEU A 120 -15.95 3.12 -14.25
CA LEU A 120 -14.70 2.46 -14.57
C LEU A 120 -13.50 3.02 -13.80
N GLY A 121 -13.57 4.26 -13.31
CA GLY A 121 -12.51 4.86 -12.49
C GLY A 121 -12.14 3.98 -11.29
N PRO A 122 -13.06 3.73 -10.34
CA PRO A 122 -12.80 2.81 -9.23
C PRO A 122 -12.65 1.33 -9.62
N ILE A 123 -13.41 0.84 -10.61
CA ILE A 123 -13.47 -0.60 -10.92
C ILE A 123 -12.25 -1.09 -11.73
N VAL A 124 -11.74 -0.24 -12.61
CA VAL A 124 -10.60 -0.57 -13.51
C VAL A 124 -9.46 0.41 -13.28
N GLY A 125 -9.73 1.71 -13.33
CA GLY A 125 -8.70 2.75 -13.25
C GLY A 125 -7.80 2.60 -12.01
N PHE A 126 -8.40 2.46 -10.82
CA PHE A 126 -7.68 2.38 -9.55
C PHE A 126 -6.67 1.21 -9.49
N PRO A 127 -7.05 -0.07 -9.69
CA PRO A 127 -6.10 -1.17 -9.78
C PRO A 127 -5.00 -0.99 -10.84
N PHE A 128 -5.34 -0.41 -12.00
CA PHE A 128 -4.36 -0.20 -13.08
C PHE A 128 -3.40 0.96 -12.78
N ASP A 129 -3.83 1.99 -12.06
CA ASP A 129 -2.95 3.07 -11.61
C ASP A 129 -1.98 2.58 -10.53
N THR A 130 -2.43 1.77 -9.58
CA THR A 130 -1.56 1.04 -8.64
C THR A 130 -0.55 0.17 -9.39
N THR A 131 -1.00 -0.57 -10.40
CA THR A 131 -0.13 -1.40 -11.24
C THR A 131 0.98 -0.56 -11.89
N LEU A 132 0.62 0.58 -12.48
CA LEU A 132 1.56 1.48 -13.12
C LEU A 132 2.57 2.06 -12.10
N ALA A 133 2.10 2.44 -10.92
CA ALA A 133 2.92 2.99 -9.85
C ALA A 133 3.99 1.98 -9.39
N ILE A 134 3.58 0.75 -9.09
CA ILE A 134 4.48 -0.31 -8.65
C ILE A 134 5.46 -0.72 -9.76
N ALA A 135 5.00 -0.80 -11.01
CA ALA A 135 5.88 -1.07 -12.14
C ALA A 135 6.95 0.01 -12.32
N LYS A 136 6.57 1.29 -12.21
CA LYS A 136 7.50 2.42 -12.27
C LYS A 136 8.51 2.41 -11.12
N LEU A 137 8.06 2.17 -9.88
CA LEU A 137 8.96 2.03 -8.72
C LEU A 137 9.96 0.88 -8.91
N CYS A 138 9.51 -0.24 -9.47
CA CYS A 138 10.38 -1.38 -9.79
C CYS A 138 11.46 -1.02 -10.82
N PHE A 139 11.06 -0.55 -12.01
CA PHE A 139 12.00 -0.22 -13.08
C PHE A 139 12.86 1.03 -12.80
N ALA A 140 12.42 1.92 -11.91
CA ALA A 140 13.25 3.01 -11.38
C ALA A 140 14.29 2.53 -10.36
N GLY A 141 14.27 1.24 -9.98
CA GLY A 141 15.21 0.65 -9.04
C GLY A 141 14.93 1.00 -7.58
N VAL A 142 13.74 1.51 -7.25
CA VAL A 142 13.41 1.94 -5.88
C VAL A 142 13.45 0.76 -4.92
N PHE A 143 12.86 -0.39 -5.28
CA PHE A 143 12.88 -1.59 -4.42
C PHE A 143 14.28 -2.18 -4.23
N LYS A 144 15.20 -1.96 -5.18
CA LYS A 144 16.61 -2.33 -5.04
C LYS A 144 17.35 -1.40 -4.09
N GLN A 145 17.14 -0.09 -4.25
CA GLN A 145 17.90 0.94 -3.55
C GLN A 145 17.38 1.18 -2.13
N LEU A 146 16.09 0.94 -1.90
CA LEU A 146 15.37 1.15 -0.64
C LEU A 146 14.69 -0.17 -0.19
N PRO A 147 15.49 -1.21 0.15
CA PRO A 147 15.00 -2.56 0.40
C PRO A 147 14.36 -2.77 1.78
N ASN A 148 14.50 -1.82 2.71
CA ASN A 148 14.01 -1.93 4.08
C ASN A 148 12.59 -1.38 4.26
N ILE A 149 12.07 -0.64 3.29
CA ILE A 149 10.67 -0.24 3.28
C ILE A 149 9.80 -1.49 3.16
N ARG A 150 8.78 -1.58 4.02
CA ARG A 150 7.81 -2.67 4.01
C ARG A 150 6.60 -2.22 3.20
N TRP A 151 6.65 -2.45 1.90
CA TRP A 151 5.63 -2.03 0.95
C TRP A 151 4.41 -2.95 1.03
N LEU A 152 3.26 -2.40 1.43
CA LEU A 152 1.96 -3.06 1.34
C LEU A 152 1.21 -2.46 0.16
N VAL A 153 0.78 -3.28 -0.79
CA VAL A 153 0.12 -2.81 -2.02
C VAL A 153 -1.36 -3.20 -1.99
N GLY A 154 -2.22 -2.20 -2.21
CA GLY A 154 -3.66 -2.37 -2.24
C GLY A 154 -4.18 -3.22 -3.40
N HIS A 155 -5.38 -3.77 -3.22
CA HIS A 155 -6.15 -4.51 -4.23
C HIS A 155 -5.38 -5.68 -4.85
N ALA A 156 -4.73 -6.49 -4.00
CA ALA A 156 -3.86 -7.60 -4.40
C ALA A 156 -2.72 -7.18 -5.36
N GLY A 157 -2.31 -5.92 -5.33
CA GLY A 157 -1.28 -5.38 -6.24
C GLY A 157 -1.81 -4.94 -7.60
N GLY A 158 -3.13 -4.81 -7.75
CA GLY A 158 -3.77 -4.57 -9.04
C GLY A 158 -3.49 -5.73 -10.00
N ALA A 159 -2.87 -5.44 -11.14
CA ALA A 159 -2.52 -6.45 -12.14
C ALA A 159 -1.06 -6.93 -12.01
N ILE A 160 -0.28 -6.47 -11.02
CA ILE A 160 1.14 -6.85 -10.86
C ILE A 160 1.35 -8.37 -10.79
N PRO A 161 0.62 -9.15 -9.98
CA PRO A 161 0.83 -10.60 -9.92
C PRO A 161 0.60 -11.27 -11.29
N TYR A 162 -0.42 -10.83 -12.03
CA TYR A 162 -0.73 -11.34 -13.36
C TYR A 162 0.33 -10.95 -14.41
N LEU A 163 0.86 -9.73 -14.33
CA LEU A 163 1.82 -9.18 -15.31
C LEU A 163 3.28 -9.54 -15.01
N MET A 164 3.57 -10.25 -13.92
CA MET A 164 4.94 -10.45 -13.44
C MET A 164 5.86 -11.07 -14.50
N GLU A 165 5.43 -12.15 -15.18
CA GLU A 165 6.23 -12.76 -16.27
C GLU A 165 6.40 -11.83 -17.48
N ARG A 166 5.39 -10.99 -17.77
CA ARG A 166 5.48 -10.00 -18.84
C ARG A 166 6.50 -8.91 -18.50
N MET A 167 6.59 -8.51 -17.24
CA MET A 167 7.60 -7.56 -16.77
C MET A 167 9.01 -8.18 -16.82
N ASP A 168 9.15 -9.46 -16.45
CA ASP A 168 10.41 -10.19 -16.58
C ASP A 168 10.86 -10.33 -18.03
N SER A 169 9.92 -10.61 -18.95
CA SER A 169 10.19 -10.56 -20.40
C SER A 169 10.63 -9.17 -20.84
N GLY A 170 9.98 -8.12 -20.32
CA GLY A 170 10.38 -6.73 -20.51
C GLY A 170 11.84 -6.50 -20.13
N TRP A 171 12.23 -6.95 -18.93
CA TRP A 171 13.61 -6.88 -18.44
C TRP A 171 14.61 -7.67 -19.28
N ARG A 172 14.25 -8.85 -19.82
CA ARG A 172 15.13 -9.65 -20.70
C ARG A 172 15.29 -9.04 -22.08
N ASP A 173 14.23 -8.50 -22.65
CA ASP A 173 14.18 -8.18 -24.07
C ASP A 173 14.45 -6.69 -24.37
N PHE A 174 14.14 -5.78 -23.44
CA PHE A 174 14.31 -4.33 -23.63
C PHE A 174 15.43 -3.77 -22.75
N ALA A 175 16.42 -3.13 -23.37
CA ALA A 175 17.56 -2.54 -22.65
C ALA A 175 17.14 -1.46 -21.63
N GLU A 176 16.10 -0.69 -21.94
CA GLU A 176 15.54 0.34 -21.04
C GLU A 176 15.07 -0.25 -19.70
N CYS A 177 14.53 -1.46 -19.71
CA CYS A 177 14.04 -2.14 -18.50
C CYS A 177 15.17 -2.60 -17.57
N ARG A 178 16.44 -2.56 -18.00
CA ARG A 178 17.63 -2.96 -17.20
C ARG A 178 18.43 -1.79 -16.66
N VAL A 179 18.03 -0.55 -16.94
CA VAL A 179 18.83 0.64 -16.60
C VAL A 179 19.09 0.78 -15.10
N ASN A 180 18.11 0.46 -14.25
CA ASN A 180 18.21 0.66 -12.79
C ASN A 180 18.12 -0.63 -11.96
N ILE A 181 17.90 -1.78 -12.61
CA ILE A 181 17.74 -3.09 -11.94
C ILE A 181 18.55 -4.18 -12.63
N ASP A 182 19.14 -5.05 -11.82
CA ASP A 182 20.05 -6.14 -12.22
C ASP A 182 19.41 -7.53 -12.13
N GLU A 183 18.24 -7.63 -11.51
CA GLU A 183 17.43 -8.86 -11.47
C GLU A 183 16.09 -8.63 -12.20
N PRO A 184 15.41 -9.70 -12.65
CA PRO A 184 14.06 -9.59 -13.19
C PRO A 184 13.10 -8.95 -12.17
N PRO A 185 12.12 -8.14 -12.60
CA PRO A 185 11.09 -7.54 -11.73
C PRO A 185 10.50 -8.50 -10.70
N SER A 186 10.24 -9.76 -11.05
CA SER A 186 9.73 -10.78 -10.13
C SER A 186 10.58 -10.98 -8.86
N PHE A 187 11.91 -10.80 -8.95
CA PHE A 187 12.82 -10.87 -7.81
C PHE A 187 12.51 -9.81 -6.74
N TYR A 188 12.15 -8.60 -7.16
CA TYR A 188 11.80 -7.52 -6.24
C TYR A 188 10.33 -7.57 -5.83
N LEU A 189 9.44 -7.80 -6.79
CA LEU A 189 7.99 -7.76 -6.58
C LEU A 189 7.51 -8.85 -5.61
N LYS A 190 8.10 -10.05 -5.65
CA LYS A 190 7.78 -11.13 -4.69
C LYS A 190 8.15 -10.82 -3.24
N LYS A 191 8.95 -9.78 -2.98
CA LYS A 191 9.33 -9.35 -1.62
C LYS A 191 8.36 -8.32 -1.02
N LEU A 192 7.46 -7.77 -1.84
CA LEU A 192 6.45 -6.83 -1.37
C LEU A 192 5.33 -7.59 -0.62
N TYR A 193 4.47 -6.84 0.04
CA TYR A 193 3.26 -7.34 0.69
C TYR A 193 2.04 -6.88 -0.09
N TYR A 194 1.00 -7.70 -0.09
CA TYR A 194 -0.20 -7.49 -0.89
C TYR A 194 -1.43 -7.67 -0.02
N ASP A 195 -2.40 -6.78 -0.14
CA ASP A 195 -3.67 -7.00 0.53
C ASP A 195 -4.52 -8.09 -0.14
N THR A 196 -5.64 -8.46 0.47
CA THR A 196 -6.60 -9.44 -0.08
C THR A 196 -7.84 -8.81 -0.71
N VAL A 197 -7.83 -7.53 -1.05
CA VAL A 197 -9.00 -6.80 -1.60
C VAL A 197 -9.19 -7.14 -3.08
N THR A 198 -9.57 -8.39 -3.30
CA THR A 198 -10.11 -8.93 -4.54
C THR A 198 -11.31 -9.82 -4.25
N PHE A 199 -11.36 -10.42 -3.05
CA PHE A 199 -12.37 -11.35 -2.55
C PHE A 199 -12.60 -12.61 -3.40
N SER A 200 -11.92 -12.72 -4.54
CA SER A 200 -11.96 -13.88 -5.44
C SER A 200 -11.01 -14.96 -4.93
N PRO A 201 -11.51 -16.16 -4.60
CA PRO A 201 -10.65 -17.28 -4.21
C PRO A 201 -9.64 -17.68 -5.28
N HIS A 202 -9.96 -17.46 -6.57
CA HIS A 202 -9.03 -17.73 -7.67
C HIS A 202 -7.84 -16.78 -7.65
N ASN A 203 -8.10 -15.48 -7.44
CA ASN A 203 -7.05 -14.47 -7.41
C ASN A 203 -6.21 -14.60 -6.15
N LEU A 204 -6.82 -14.93 -5.00
CA LEU A 204 -6.08 -15.17 -3.75
C LEU A 204 -5.20 -16.42 -3.83
N ARG A 205 -5.64 -17.49 -4.50
CA ARG A 205 -4.78 -18.66 -4.79
C ARG A 205 -3.60 -18.29 -5.68
N MET A 206 -3.85 -17.59 -6.78
CA MET A 206 -2.79 -17.11 -7.66
C MET A 206 -1.79 -16.24 -6.90
N LEU A 207 -2.27 -15.29 -6.09
CA LEU A 207 -1.41 -14.42 -5.28
C LEU A 207 -0.56 -15.25 -4.32
N ARG A 208 -1.17 -16.15 -3.55
CA ARG A 208 -0.47 -17.05 -2.62
C ARG A 208 0.59 -17.88 -3.33
N ASP A 209 0.31 -18.42 -4.50
CA ASP A 209 1.26 -19.25 -5.24
C ASP A 209 2.45 -18.45 -5.81
N ILE A 210 2.27 -17.14 -6.03
CA ILE A 210 3.32 -16.25 -6.53
C ILE A 210 4.20 -15.71 -5.40
N VAL A 211 3.59 -15.25 -4.30
CA VAL A 211 4.29 -14.48 -3.24
C VAL A 211 4.35 -15.18 -1.88
N GLY A 212 3.55 -16.22 -1.65
CA GLY A 212 3.43 -16.89 -0.35
C GLY A 212 2.40 -16.22 0.58
N ALA A 213 1.85 -17.02 1.50
CA ALA A 213 0.83 -16.55 2.44
C ALA A 213 1.37 -15.52 3.46
N ASP A 214 2.67 -15.55 3.75
CA ASP A 214 3.38 -14.60 4.61
C ASP A 214 3.65 -13.24 3.96
N HIS A 215 3.33 -13.11 2.66
CA HIS A 215 3.34 -11.84 1.93
C HIS A 215 1.92 -11.30 1.66
N MET A 216 0.89 -11.95 2.19
CA MET A 216 -0.50 -11.52 2.05
C MET A 216 -1.05 -10.98 3.38
N ALA A 217 -1.77 -9.86 3.33
CA ALA A 217 -2.40 -9.24 4.50
C ALA A 217 -3.90 -9.00 4.25
N MET A 218 -4.75 -9.39 5.21
CA MET A 218 -6.19 -9.22 5.06
C MET A 218 -6.58 -7.73 4.95
N GLY A 219 -7.38 -7.40 3.93
CA GLY A 219 -7.96 -6.07 3.73
C GLY A 219 -9.45 -6.17 3.36
N SER A 220 -10.23 -5.14 3.73
CA SER A 220 -11.67 -5.10 3.49
C SER A 220 -12.13 -3.97 2.57
N ASP A 221 -11.34 -2.90 2.42
CA ASP A 221 -11.72 -1.68 1.68
C ASP A 221 -13.04 -1.04 2.16
N TYR A 222 -13.45 -1.35 3.40
CA TYR A 222 -14.63 -0.77 4.02
C TYR A 222 -14.37 0.72 4.32
N PRO A 223 -15.33 1.64 4.09
CA PRO A 223 -16.76 1.41 3.79
C PRO A 223 -17.14 1.56 2.29
N HIS A 224 -16.20 1.41 1.36
CA HIS A 224 -16.51 1.58 -0.06
C HIS A 224 -17.52 0.52 -0.54
N LEU A 225 -18.34 0.84 -1.55
CA LEU A 225 -19.35 -0.09 -2.10
C LEU A 225 -18.75 -1.39 -2.62
N LEU A 226 -17.49 -1.36 -3.06
CA LEU A 226 -16.74 -2.52 -3.53
C LEU A 226 -16.09 -3.30 -2.37
N GLY A 227 -15.92 -2.66 -1.20
CA GLY A 227 -15.36 -3.24 0.00
C GLY A 227 -16.38 -4.01 0.84
N SER A 228 -15.89 -4.93 1.67
CA SER A 228 -16.72 -5.71 2.58
C SER A 228 -15.89 -6.40 3.66
N ILE A 229 -16.21 -6.14 4.93
CA ILE A 229 -15.62 -6.84 6.08
C ILE A 229 -15.98 -8.33 6.04
N GLU A 230 -17.24 -8.66 5.71
CA GLU A 230 -17.70 -10.05 5.61
C GLU A 230 -16.94 -10.82 4.52
N LYS A 231 -16.75 -10.23 3.33
CA LYS A 231 -16.00 -10.88 2.25
C LYS A 231 -14.51 -10.96 2.56
N ALA A 232 -13.93 -9.98 3.26
CA ALA A 232 -12.54 -10.04 3.68
C ALA A 232 -12.26 -11.31 4.50
N VAL A 233 -13.16 -11.64 5.43
CA VAL A 233 -13.05 -12.85 6.26
C VAL A 233 -13.43 -14.11 5.47
N SER A 234 -14.62 -14.13 4.88
CA SER A 234 -15.17 -15.34 4.26
C SER A 234 -14.39 -15.80 3.02
N SER A 235 -13.79 -14.88 2.26
CA SER A 235 -12.95 -15.23 1.11
C SER A 235 -11.66 -15.94 1.52
N ILE A 236 -11.11 -15.65 2.70
CA ILE A 236 -9.94 -16.33 3.25
C ILE A 236 -10.34 -17.66 3.90
N GLU A 237 -11.41 -17.66 4.69
CA GLU A 237 -11.91 -18.87 5.34
C GLU A 237 -12.34 -19.95 4.34
N GLY A 238 -12.92 -19.54 3.20
CA GLY A 238 -13.31 -20.45 2.12
C GLY A 238 -12.15 -21.02 1.30
N MET A 239 -10.90 -20.60 1.54
CA MET A 239 -9.74 -21.16 0.82
C MET A 239 -9.35 -22.54 1.37
N ASP A 240 -8.86 -23.40 0.48
CA ASP A 240 -8.22 -24.67 0.84
C ASP A 240 -6.76 -24.46 1.26
N PHE A 241 -6.57 -23.56 2.22
CA PHE A 241 -5.27 -23.25 2.84
C PHE A 241 -5.23 -23.84 4.23
N SER A 242 -4.02 -24.15 4.72
CA SER A 242 -3.84 -24.59 6.10
C SER A 242 -4.32 -23.51 7.09
N ALA A 243 -4.73 -23.93 8.30
CA ALA A 243 -5.12 -22.99 9.35
C ALA A 243 -3.99 -21.99 9.69
N ALA A 244 -2.73 -22.44 9.58
CA ALA A 244 -1.55 -21.60 9.78
C ALA A 244 -1.42 -20.52 8.69
N GLU A 245 -1.65 -20.87 7.42
CA GLU A 245 -1.68 -19.89 6.32
C GLU A 245 -2.83 -18.90 6.48
N LYS A 246 -4.04 -19.37 6.82
CA LYS A 246 -5.19 -18.48 7.06
C LYS A 246 -4.90 -17.48 8.19
N GLY A 247 -4.41 -17.95 9.33
CA GLY A 247 -4.01 -17.08 10.44
C GLY A 247 -2.88 -16.11 10.09
N ARG A 248 -1.93 -16.54 9.24
CA ARG A 248 -0.88 -15.68 8.70
C ARG A 248 -1.47 -14.52 7.90
N ILE A 249 -2.41 -14.80 6.99
CA ILE A 249 -3.03 -13.78 6.12
C ILE A 249 -3.95 -12.87 6.94
N GLN A 250 -4.74 -13.42 7.86
CA GLN A 250 -5.72 -12.67 8.66
C GLN A 250 -5.09 -11.61 9.55
N SER A 251 -3.93 -11.88 10.14
CA SER A 251 -3.26 -10.92 11.03
C SER A 251 -1.75 -11.06 11.08
N GLY A 252 -1.21 -12.27 10.97
CA GLY A 252 0.22 -12.54 11.20
C GLY A 252 1.16 -11.72 10.32
N THR A 253 0.84 -11.55 9.03
CA THR A 253 1.63 -10.74 8.09
C THR A 253 1.57 -9.27 8.49
N ALA A 254 0.36 -8.74 8.67
CA ALA A 254 0.11 -7.36 9.05
C ALA A 254 0.89 -6.98 10.34
N LEU A 255 0.83 -7.83 11.37
CA LEU A 255 1.55 -7.64 12.64
C LEU A 255 3.07 -7.71 12.51
N SER A 256 3.60 -8.38 11.48
CA SER A 256 5.05 -8.47 11.23
C SER A 256 5.60 -7.25 10.48
N ILE A 257 4.77 -6.59 9.67
CA ILE A 257 5.22 -5.52 8.78
C ILE A 257 4.94 -4.12 9.29
N MET A 258 3.99 -3.94 10.20
CA MET A 258 3.68 -2.63 10.77
C MET A 258 4.77 -2.16 11.76
N ASN A 259 4.90 -0.85 11.94
CA ASN A 259 5.86 -0.23 12.87
C ASN A 259 5.42 -0.41 14.34
N ASN A 260 4.51 0.43 14.81
CA ASN A 260 4.13 0.52 16.21
C ASN A 260 2.99 -0.44 16.57
N VAL A 261 3.16 -1.74 16.36
CA VAL A 261 2.14 -2.74 16.68
C VAL A 261 1.99 -2.91 18.20
N PRO A 262 0.81 -2.62 18.80
CA PRO A 262 0.61 -2.80 20.24
C PRO A 262 0.80 -4.25 20.67
N GLN A 263 1.33 -4.48 21.88
CA GLN A 263 1.44 -5.83 22.44
C GLN A 263 0.09 -6.56 22.52
N THR A 264 -1.01 -5.82 22.70
CA THR A 264 -2.37 -6.36 22.72
C THR A 264 -2.82 -6.91 21.37
N ALA A 265 -2.24 -6.46 20.26
CA ALA A 265 -2.55 -6.95 18.91
C ALA A 265 -1.75 -8.20 18.53
N ARG A 266 -0.76 -8.61 19.34
CA ARG A 266 0.09 -9.80 19.09
C ARG A 266 -0.39 -11.07 19.82
N ARG A 267 -1.52 -11.00 20.53
CA ARG A 267 -2.17 -12.13 21.19
C ARG A 267 -3.36 -12.57 20.37
#